data_AF-A0A920LN67-F1
#
_entry.id   AF-A0A920LN67-F1
#
_cell.length_a   1.000
_cell.length_b   1.000
_cell.length_c   1.000
_cell.angle_alpha   90.00
_cell.angle_beta   90.00
_cell.angle_gamma   90.00
#
_symmetry.space_group_name_H-M   'P 1'
#
loop_
_entity.id
_entity.type
_entity.pdbx_description
1 polymer ?
#
loop_
_entity_poly.entity_id
_entity_poly.type
_entity_poly.pdbx_seq_one_letter_code
_entity_poly.pdbx_strand_id
1 'polypeptide(L)'
;MMSLYNGNGAGLWDLTDKKWGAVQDTTLSLRPQVGGYFDYGGTFNSLKNGEMLAMCGIGDWITGVLEKDGAPVGSVVPKEGGIQWTESYCIGKGSEKADIVKKFIQYMLSAEGQVKSAQMAAYPGFAITKSGRAKLIEVDRAEAERTGQIDGMPNDPVTLVKEGRIHYRNIPVQQTLEDWNDFWSEYKNA
;
A
#
# COMPACT_ATOMS: atom_id res chain seq x y z
N MET A 1 3.85 -1.58 -10.86
CA MET A 1 4.27 -0.17 -10.87
C MET A 1 5.29 0.01 -11.99
N MET A 2 5.07 0.97 -12.90
CA MET A 2 5.71 0.99 -14.22
C MET A 2 7.21 1.27 -14.14
N SER A 3 7.65 2.09 -13.20
CA SER A 3 9.08 2.31 -12.93
C SER A 3 9.81 1.02 -12.52
N LEU A 4 9.21 0.20 -11.65
CA LEU A 4 9.78 -1.10 -11.27
C LEU A 4 9.76 -2.11 -12.42
N TYR A 5 8.67 -2.13 -13.20
CA TYR A 5 8.58 -2.94 -14.40
C TYR A 5 9.70 -2.62 -15.40
N ASN A 6 10.05 -1.34 -15.53
CA ASN A 6 11.16 -0.86 -16.36
C ASN A 6 12.55 -1.13 -15.77
N GLY A 7 12.63 -1.88 -14.67
CA GLY A 7 13.90 -2.29 -14.05
C GLY A 7 14.60 -1.19 -13.26
N ASN A 8 13.89 -0.12 -12.85
CA ASN A 8 14.52 0.97 -12.10
C ASN A 8 14.85 0.60 -10.65
N GLY A 9 14.24 -0.46 -10.09
CA GLY A 9 14.52 -0.95 -8.74
C GLY A 9 14.51 0.17 -7.69
N ALA A 10 15.56 0.26 -6.87
CA ALA A 10 15.70 1.31 -5.85
C ALA A 10 15.79 2.74 -6.41
N GLY A 11 16.08 2.90 -7.70
CA GLY A 11 16.10 4.20 -8.40
C GLY A 11 14.74 4.62 -8.95
N LEU A 12 13.63 4.02 -8.50
CA LEU A 12 12.27 4.28 -8.99
C LEU A 12 11.82 5.75 -8.94
N TRP A 13 12.45 6.57 -8.09
CA TRP A 13 12.16 7.99 -7.88
C TRP A 13 13.21 8.93 -8.52
N ASP A 14 14.34 8.37 -8.95
CA ASP A 14 15.47 9.11 -9.52
C ASP A 14 15.66 8.69 -10.98
N LEU A 15 14.84 9.32 -11.83
CA LEU A 15 14.71 8.96 -13.24
C LEU A 15 15.39 10.02 -14.09
N THR A 16 16.39 9.61 -14.87
CA THR A 16 16.87 10.45 -15.97
C THR A 16 15.76 10.66 -16.99
N ASP A 17 15.84 11.69 -17.83
CA ASP A 17 14.82 11.97 -18.86
C ASP A 17 14.48 10.74 -19.71
N LYS A 18 15.50 9.93 -20.06
CA LYS A 18 15.30 8.66 -20.78
C LYS A 18 14.47 7.65 -19.98
N LYS A 19 14.75 7.50 -18.67
CA LYS A 19 14.00 6.59 -17.80
C LYS A 19 12.58 7.10 -17.56
N TRP A 20 12.42 8.40 -17.43
CA TRP A 20 11.11 9.03 -17.27
C TRP A 20 10.24 8.82 -18.53
N GLY A 21 10.78 9.10 -19.71
CA GLY A 21 10.10 8.81 -20.98
C GLY A 21 9.69 7.33 -21.10
N ALA A 22 10.57 6.39 -20.73
CA ALA A 22 10.20 4.97 -20.72
C ALA A 22 9.06 4.63 -19.75
N VAL A 23 8.99 5.29 -18.59
CA VAL A 23 7.87 5.14 -17.63
C VAL A 23 6.58 5.68 -18.23
N GLN A 24 6.63 6.83 -18.91
CA GLN A 24 5.47 7.41 -19.59
C GLN A 24 4.97 6.49 -20.70
N ASP A 25 5.86 6.02 -21.58
CA ASP A 25 5.54 5.11 -22.69
C ASP A 25 4.90 3.80 -22.20
N THR A 26 5.50 3.20 -21.16
CA THR A 26 4.96 1.97 -20.56
C THR A 26 3.59 2.20 -19.95
N THR A 27 3.40 3.31 -19.24
CA THR A 27 2.12 3.65 -18.63
C THR A 27 1.04 3.88 -19.69
N LEU A 28 1.33 4.65 -20.75
CA LEU A 28 0.41 4.89 -21.86
C LEU A 28 0.06 3.61 -22.63
N SER A 29 1.00 2.67 -22.78
CA SER A 29 0.73 1.39 -23.45
C SER A 29 -0.37 0.56 -22.77
N LEU A 30 -0.59 0.78 -21.46
CA LEU A 30 -1.62 0.09 -20.68
C LEU A 30 -3.00 0.77 -20.76
N ARG A 31 -3.08 2.00 -21.27
CA ARG A 31 -4.31 2.81 -21.28
C ARG A 31 -5.54 2.08 -21.88
N PRO A 32 -5.44 1.31 -22.98
CA PRO A 32 -6.58 0.58 -23.53
C PRO A 32 -7.14 -0.51 -22.61
N GLN A 33 -6.39 -0.94 -21.60
CA GLN A 33 -6.79 -1.98 -20.64
C GLN A 33 -7.41 -1.39 -19.36
N VAL A 34 -7.39 -0.06 -19.20
CA VAL A 34 -7.87 0.61 -17.99
C VAL A 34 -9.35 0.90 -18.08
N GLY A 35 -10.13 0.26 -17.21
CA GLY A 35 -11.58 0.43 -17.13
C GLY A 35 -12.04 1.68 -16.36
N GLY A 36 -11.17 2.32 -15.58
CA GLY A 36 -11.52 3.56 -14.88
C GLY A 36 -10.59 3.94 -13.73
N TYR A 37 -10.94 5.04 -13.07
CA TYR A 37 -10.31 5.55 -11.86
C TYR A 37 -11.39 5.67 -10.78
N PHE A 38 -11.16 5.04 -9.64
CA PHE A 38 -12.21 4.82 -8.65
C PHE A 38 -11.87 5.52 -7.33
N ASP A 39 -12.91 5.99 -6.66
CA ASP A 39 -12.83 6.31 -5.25
C ASP A 39 -12.96 5.03 -4.40
N TYR A 40 -12.99 5.20 -3.08
CA TYR A 40 -13.06 4.08 -2.15
C TYR A 40 -14.29 3.18 -2.40
N GLY A 41 -15.49 3.76 -2.54
CA GLY A 41 -16.71 2.99 -2.76
C GLY A 41 -16.74 2.31 -4.14
N GLY A 42 -16.28 3.01 -5.17
CA GLY A 42 -16.14 2.48 -6.52
C GLY A 42 -15.18 1.30 -6.60
N THR A 43 -14.05 1.34 -5.87
CA THR A 43 -13.14 0.21 -5.75
C THR A 43 -13.83 -1.03 -5.19
N PHE A 44 -14.59 -0.89 -4.12
CA PHE A 44 -15.30 -2.03 -3.51
C PHE A 44 -16.34 -2.63 -4.46
N ASN A 45 -17.19 -1.78 -5.03
CA ASN A 45 -18.27 -2.22 -5.90
C ASN A 45 -17.73 -2.89 -7.18
N SER A 46 -16.72 -2.28 -7.80
CA SER A 46 -16.16 -2.77 -9.07
C SER A 46 -15.50 -4.14 -8.92
N LEU A 47 -14.73 -4.36 -7.84
CA LEU A 47 -14.11 -5.65 -7.55
C LEU A 47 -15.14 -6.70 -7.13
N LYS A 48 -16.11 -6.33 -6.27
CA LYS A 48 -17.11 -7.28 -5.75
C LYS A 48 -18.02 -7.83 -6.84
N ASN A 49 -18.41 -6.99 -7.81
CA ASN A 49 -19.31 -7.37 -8.89
C ASN A 49 -18.57 -7.90 -10.14
N GLY A 50 -17.23 -7.92 -10.13
CA GLY A 50 -16.40 -8.39 -11.24
C GLY A 50 -16.36 -7.45 -12.45
N GLU A 51 -16.73 -6.18 -12.28
CA GLU A 51 -16.58 -5.15 -13.32
C GLU A 51 -15.09 -4.91 -13.59
N MET A 52 -14.29 -4.79 -12.52
CA MET A 52 -12.83 -4.76 -12.57
C MET A 52 -12.27 -6.10 -12.10
N LEU A 53 -11.36 -6.69 -12.89
CA LEU A 53 -10.71 -7.98 -12.55
C LEU A 53 -9.39 -7.80 -11.79
N ALA A 54 -8.77 -6.63 -11.92
CA ALA A 54 -7.54 -6.27 -11.22
C ALA A 54 -7.54 -4.78 -10.95
N MET A 55 -6.99 -4.39 -9.79
CA MET A 55 -6.83 -2.98 -9.44
C MET A 55 -5.42 -2.73 -8.91
N CYS A 56 -4.77 -1.72 -9.47
CA CYS A 56 -3.45 -1.30 -9.05
C CYS A 56 -3.54 -0.14 -8.06
N GLY A 57 -2.56 -0.04 -7.16
CA GLY A 57 -2.48 1.07 -6.21
C GLY A 57 -3.42 0.95 -5.00
N ILE A 58 -4.11 -0.18 -4.86
CA ILE A 58 -4.81 -0.55 -3.64
C ILE A 58 -3.90 -1.38 -2.74
N GLY A 59 -4.09 -1.27 -1.43
CA GLY A 59 -3.38 -2.10 -0.45
C GLY A 59 -4.18 -3.33 -0.07
N ASP A 60 -3.50 -4.28 0.58
CA ASP A 60 -4.11 -5.50 1.13
C ASP A 60 -5.31 -5.21 2.05
N TRP A 61 -5.35 -4.03 2.67
CA TRP A 61 -6.46 -3.60 3.50
C TRP A 61 -7.79 -3.50 2.75
N ILE A 62 -7.79 -3.20 1.45
CA ILE A 62 -9.01 -3.20 0.60
C ILE A 62 -9.48 -4.64 0.39
N THR A 63 -8.58 -5.50 -0.10
CA THR A 63 -8.92 -6.88 -0.44
C THR A 63 -9.26 -7.69 0.81
N GLY A 64 -8.63 -7.41 1.95
CA GLY A 64 -8.92 -8.06 3.22
C GLY A 64 -10.33 -7.75 3.74
N VAL A 65 -10.85 -6.54 3.51
CA VAL A 65 -12.25 -6.22 3.85
C VAL A 65 -13.22 -6.90 2.88
N LEU A 66 -12.93 -6.87 1.58
CA LEU A 66 -13.74 -7.55 0.57
C LEU A 66 -13.79 -9.08 0.77
N GLU A 67 -12.66 -9.70 1.11
CA GLU A 67 -12.54 -11.13 1.42
C GLU A 67 -13.32 -11.49 2.70
N LYS A 68 -13.26 -10.64 3.74
CA LYS A 68 -14.11 -10.79 4.95
C LYS A 68 -15.60 -10.75 4.63
N ASP A 69 -15.98 -9.97 3.62
CA ASP A 69 -17.35 -9.89 3.09
C ASP A 69 -17.70 -11.01 2.08
N GLY A 70 -16.80 -11.98 1.89
CA GLY A 70 -16.98 -13.15 1.03
C GLY A 70 -16.71 -12.94 -0.45
N ALA A 71 -16.12 -11.81 -0.85
CA ALA A 71 -15.72 -11.60 -2.23
C ALA A 71 -14.48 -12.46 -2.56
N PRO A 72 -14.42 -13.11 -3.74
CA PRO A 72 -13.31 -13.97 -4.15
C PRO A 72 -12.13 -13.13 -4.68
N VAL A 73 -11.58 -12.27 -3.83
CA VAL A 73 -10.48 -11.35 -4.17
C VAL A 73 -9.28 -11.61 -3.27
N GLY A 74 -8.10 -11.22 -3.74
CA GLY A 74 -6.87 -11.32 -2.98
C GLY A 74 -5.84 -10.29 -3.44
N SER A 75 -4.75 -10.18 -2.69
CA SER A 75 -3.65 -9.28 -3.00
C SER A 75 -2.37 -10.04 -3.33
N VAL A 76 -1.56 -9.48 -4.23
CA VAL A 76 -0.23 -9.98 -4.56
C VAL A 76 0.74 -8.82 -4.75
N VAL A 77 1.97 -8.98 -4.27
CA VAL A 77 3.08 -8.07 -4.61
C VAL A 77 3.73 -8.58 -5.90
N PRO A 78 3.65 -7.85 -7.04
CA PRO A 78 4.23 -8.28 -8.31
C PRO A 78 5.73 -8.50 -8.21
N LYS A 79 6.30 -9.47 -8.95
CA LYS A 79 7.71 -9.89 -8.85
C LYS A 79 8.72 -8.75 -9.02
N GLU A 80 8.36 -7.73 -9.77
CA GLU A 80 9.15 -6.51 -10.01
C GLU A 80 9.16 -5.59 -8.78
N GLY A 81 8.14 -5.72 -7.93
CA GLY A 81 8.03 -5.09 -6.63
C GLY A 81 6.79 -4.20 -6.45
N GLY A 82 6.74 -3.54 -5.30
CA GLY A 82 5.66 -2.65 -4.91
C GLY A 82 6.14 -1.46 -4.08
N ILE A 83 5.24 -0.50 -3.85
CA ILE A 83 5.48 0.64 -2.97
C ILE A 83 4.77 0.37 -1.65
N GLN A 84 5.48 0.51 -0.55
CA GLN A 84 4.88 0.53 0.77
C GLN A 84 4.11 1.84 0.97
N TRP A 85 2.85 1.72 1.41
CA TRP A 85 2.14 2.82 2.05
C TRP A 85 2.44 2.80 3.56
N THR A 86 2.56 4.00 4.15
CA THR A 86 2.72 4.19 5.58
C THR A 86 1.83 5.33 6.03
N GLU A 87 1.21 5.16 7.19
CA GLU A 87 0.56 6.24 7.93
C GLU A 87 1.21 6.37 9.30
N SER A 88 1.22 7.59 9.80
CA SER A 88 1.84 7.93 11.08
C SER A 88 0.88 8.74 11.91
N TYR A 89 0.79 8.41 13.19
CA TYR A 89 0.10 9.25 14.16
C TYR A 89 0.90 10.53 14.39
N CYS A 90 0.24 11.69 14.23
CA CYS A 90 0.85 13.00 14.39
C CYS A 90 0.12 13.80 15.46
N ILE A 91 0.86 14.64 16.19
CA ILE A 91 0.28 15.65 17.09
C ILE A 91 0.28 16.98 16.36
N GLY A 92 -0.91 17.55 16.14
CA GLY A 92 -1.05 18.86 15.52
C GLY A 92 -0.34 19.95 16.33
N LYS A 93 0.39 20.84 15.64
CA LYS A 93 1.08 21.97 16.27
C LYS A 93 0.07 22.85 17.02
N GLY A 94 0.38 23.16 18.27
CA GLY A 94 -0.49 23.99 19.12
C GLY A 94 -1.68 23.25 19.74
N SER A 95 -1.78 21.93 19.62
CA SER A 95 -2.85 21.17 20.26
C SER A 95 -2.76 21.25 21.78
N GLU A 96 -3.80 21.77 22.43
CA GLU A 96 -3.97 21.74 23.89
C GLU A 96 -4.25 20.31 24.43
N LYS A 97 -4.39 19.32 23.55
CA LYS A 97 -4.64 17.92 23.87
C LYS A 97 -3.40 17.04 23.70
N ALA A 98 -2.21 17.62 23.54
CA ALA A 98 -0.99 16.87 23.26
C ALA A 98 -0.73 15.72 24.24
N ASP A 99 -1.00 15.88 25.53
CA ASP A 99 -0.70 14.85 26.52
C ASP A 99 -1.62 13.62 26.45
N ILE A 100 -2.92 13.80 26.16
CA ILE A 100 -3.82 12.66 25.93
C ILE A 100 -3.51 11.99 24.60
N VAL A 101 -3.15 12.76 23.57
CA VAL A 101 -2.76 12.19 22.27
C VAL A 101 -1.46 11.38 22.39
N LYS A 102 -0.47 11.81 23.18
CA LYS A 102 0.73 11.00 23.47
C LYS A 102 0.38 9.65 24.09
N LYS A 103 -0.54 9.63 25.08
CA LYS A 103 -1.02 8.38 25.70
C LYS A 103 -1.71 7.48 24.69
N PHE A 104 -2.53 8.05 23.80
CA PHE A 104 -3.16 7.30 22.71
C PHE A 104 -2.11 6.71 21.76
N ILE A 105 -1.10 7.47 21.33
CA ILE A 105 -0.02 6.97 20.46
C ILE A 105 0.75 5.84 21.16
N GLN A 106 1.09 6.00 22.43
CA GLN A 106 1.73 4.94 23.23
C GLN A 106 0.89 3.66 23.28
N TYR A 107 -0.43 3.79 23.47
CA TYR A 107 -1.35 2.66 23.43
C TYR A 107 -1.39 2.01 22.03
N MET A 108 -1.53 2.79 20.95
CA MET A 108 -1.56 2.25 19.60
C MET A 108 -0.26 1.54 19.20
N LEU A 109 0.87 1.89 19.81
CA LEU A 109 2.16 1.21 19.62
C LEU A 109 2.37 0.00 20.57
N SER A 110 1.47 -0.25 21.52
CA SER A 110 1.49 -1.46 22.37
C SER A 110 1.09 -2.70 21.56
N ALA A 111 1.30 -3.89 22.14
CA ALA A 111 0.88 -5.14 21.49
C ALA A 111 -0.64 -5.17 21.24
N GLU A 112 -1.42 -4.74 22.23
CA GLU A 112 -2.88 -4.67 22.18
C GLU A 112 -3.37 -3.64 21.15
N GLY A 113 -2.75 -2.45 21.13
CA GLY A 113 -3.08 -1.41 20.16
C GLY A 113 -2.82 -1.85 18.71
N GLN A 114 -1.71 -2.57 18.48
CA GLN A 114 -1.38 -3.12 17.16
C GLN A 114 -2.36 -4.20 16.72
N VAL A 115 -2.83 -5.07 17.62
CA VAL A 115 -3.91 -6.03 17.31
C VAL A 115 -5.20 -5.30 16.94
N LYS A 116 -5.58 -4.26 17.69
CA LYS A 116 -6.76 -3.45 17.35
C LYS A 116 -6.62 -2.80 15.97
N SER A 117 -5.42 -2.37 15.60
CA SER A 117 -5.15 -1.84 14.26
C SER A 117 -5.32 -2.89 13.17
N ALA A 118 -4.84 -4.12 13.38
CA ALA A 118 -4.98 -5.21 12.43
C ALA A 118 -6.42 -5.71 12.26
N GLN A 119 -7.24 -5.53 13.29
CA GLN A 119 -8.64 -5.96 13.30
C GLN A 119 -9.64 -4.86 12.93
N MET A 120 -9.18 -3.69 12.48
CA MET A 120 -10.10 -2.63 12.04
C MET A 120 -10.97 -3.12 10.87
N ALA A 121 -12.28 -2.85 10.95
CA ALA A 121 -13.24 -3.34 9.97
C ALA A 121 -13.10 -2.69 8.58
N ALA A 122 -12.69 -1.43 8.52
CA ALA A 122 -12.57 -0.69 7.26
C ALA A 122 -11.11 -0.48 6.81
N TYR A 123 -10.16 -0.61 7.72
CA TYR A 123 -8.77 -0.22 7.47
C TYR A 123 -7.78 -1.08 8.27
N PRO A 124 -7.76 -2.42 8.07
CA PRO A 124 -6.85 -3.28 8.80
C PRO A 124 -5.40 -2.96 8.45
N GLY A 125 -4.65 -2.49 9.46
CA GLY A 125 -3.23 -2.15 9.34
C GLY A 125 -2.32 -3.27 9.80
N PHE A 126 -1.04 -3.21 9.46
CA PHE A 126 -0.09 -4.24 9.89
C PHE A 126 0.42 -3.97 11.31
N ALA A 127 0.70 -5.03 12.06
CA ALA A 127 1.40 -4.96 13.32
C ALA A 127 2.90 -4.74 13.08
N ILE A 128 3.39 -3.51 13.32
CA ILE A 128 4.75 -3.10 12.97
C ILE A 128 5.80 -3.38 14.05
N THR A 129 5.37 -3.67 15.27
CA THR A 129 6.25 -4.00 16.39
C THR A 129 6.39 -5.51 16.55
N LYS A 130 7.55 -5.98 17.06
CA LYS A 130 7.75 -7.41 17.34
C LYS A 130 6.72 -7.96 18.34
N SER A 131 6.38 -7.18 19.37
CA SER A 131 5.36 -7.56 20.35
C SER A 131 3.95 -7.55 19.76
N GLY A 132 3.62 -6.59 18.89
CA GLY A 132 2.36 -6.54 18.17
C GLY A 132 2.18 -7.75 17.25
N ARG A 133 3.20 -8.12 16.48
CA ARG A 133 3.20 -9.34 15.65
C ARG A 133 3.01 -10.58 16.49
N ALA A 134 3.80 -10.75 17.54
CA ALA A 134 3.68 -11.90 18.43
C ALA A 134 2.26 -12.03 19.01
N LYS A 135 1.66 -10.90 19.43
CA LYS A 135 0.30 -10.88 19.96
C LYS A 135 -0.75 -11.15 18.89
N LEU A 136 -0.59 -10.62 17.68
CA LEU A 136 -1.48 -10.91 16.55
C LEU A 136 -1.49 -12.40 16.23
N ILE A 137 -0.31 -13.03 16.18
CA ILE A 137 -0.19 -14.48 15.96
C ILE A 137 -0.90 -15.28 17.06
N GLU A 138 -0.81 -14.83 18.31
CA GLU A 138 -1.47 -15.47 19.46
C GLU A 138 -3.00 -15.40 19.39
N VAL A 139 -3.56 -14.23 19.05
CA VAL A 139 -5.00 -13.96 19.19
C VAL A 139 -5.79 -14.02 17.88
N ASP A 140 -5.11 -13.89 16.75
CA ASP A 140 -5.71 -13.84 15.40
C ASP A 140 -4.70 -14.34 14.36
N ARG A 141 -4.35 -15.62 14.49
CA ARG A 141 -3.38 -16.28 13.61
C ARG A 141 -3.81 -16.21 12.13
N ALA A 142 -5.11 -16.29 11.85
CA ALA A 142 -5.63 -16.24 10.49
C ALA A 142 -5.31 -14.89 9.81
N GLU A 143 -5.53 -13.76 10.51
CA GLU A 143 -5.15 -12.43 9.99
C GLU A 143 -3.63 -12.31 9.85
N ALA A 144 -2.85 -12.85 10.80
CA ALA A 144 -1.38 -12.87 10.71
C ALA A 144 -0.89 -13.65 9.48
N GLU A 145 -1.49 -14.81 9.18
CA GLU A 145 -1.16 -15.61 7.99
C GLU A 145 -1.55 -14.88 6.70
N ARG A 146 -2.79 -14.37 6.62
CA ARG A 146 -3.30 -13.63 5.46
C ARG A 146 -2.38 -12.47 5.07
N THR A 147 -1.91 -11.73 6.08
CA THR A 147 -1.06 -10.54 5.91
C THR A 147 0.45 -10.82 5.85
N GLY A 148 0.86 -12.10 5.92
CA GLY A 148 2.28 -12.46 5.89
C GLY A 148 3.06 -12.07 7.15
N GLN A 149 2.38 -11.85 8.27
CA GLN A 149 3.00 -11.42 9.53
C GLN A 149 3.53 -12.57 10.39
N ILE A 150 3.87 -13.69 9.73
CA ILE A 150 4.52 -14.86 10.31
C ILE A 150 5.85 -15.08 9.58
N ASP A 151 6.90 -15.35 10.34
CA ASP A 151 8.24 -15.57 9.80
C ASP A 151 8.24 -16.71 8.77
N GLY A 152 8.95 -16.50 7.65
CA GLY A 152 9.07 -17.46 6.57
C GLY A 152 7.94 -17.43 5.53
N MET A 153 6.91 -16.59 5.72
CA MET A 153 5.87 -16.44 4.71
C MET A 153 6.38 -15.70 3.45
N PRO A 154 5.99 -16.13 2.24
CA PRO A 154 6.46 -15.49 0.99
C PRO A 154 6.08 -14.02 0.86
N ASN A 155 4.99 -13.60 1.51
CA ASN A 155 4.49 -12.23 1.53
C ASN A 155 4.90 -11.46 2.79
N ASP A 156 5.88 -11.93 3.57
CA ASP A 156 6.33 -11.22 4.77
C ASP A 156 6.88 -9.82 4.43
N PRO A 157 6.25 -8.74 4.90
CA PRO A 157 6.60 -7.38 4.49
C PRO A 157 8.02 -6.99 4.89
N VAL A 158 8.54 -7.50 6.01
CA VAL A 158 9.91 -7.22 6.45
C VAL A 158 10.92 -7.88 5.51
N THR A 159 10.67 -9.12 5.11
CA THR A 159 11.49 -9.86 4.15
C THR A 159 11.43 -9.21 2.78
N LEU A 160 10.24 -8.87 2.29
CA LEU A 160 10.06 -8.20 1.00
C LEU A 160 10.78 -6.83 0.94
N VAL A 161 10.82 -6.07 2.03
CA VAL A 161 11.61 -4.83 2.10
C VAL A 161 13.11 -5.14 2.05
N LYS A 162 13.59 -6.13 2.82
CA LYS A 162 15.01 -6.52 2.83
C LYS A 162 15.51 -7.03 1.48
N GLU A 163 14.66 -7.73 0.74
CA GLU A 163 14.94 -8.24 -0.59
C GLU A 163 14.82 -7.18 -1.70
N GLY A 164 14.44 -5.94 -1.35
CA GLY A 164 14.21 -4.88 -2.33
C GLY A 164 12.98 -5.13 -3.23
N ARG A 165 12.06 -5.99 -2.80
CA ARG A 165 10.77 -6.24 -3.45
C ARG A 165 9.73 -5.18 -3.08
N ILE A 166 9.83 -4.58 -1.90
CA ILE A 166 9.01 -3.45 -1.49
C ILE A 166 9.92 -2.25 -1.27
N HIS A 167 9.53 -1.11 -1.83
CA HIS A 167 10.24 0.16 -1.70
C HIS A 167 9.42 1.14 -0.86
N TYR A 168 10.11 1.93 -0.03
CA TYR A 168 9.47 3.06 0.63
C TYR A 168 9.02 4.09 -0.40
N ARG A 169 7.82 4.65 -0.17
CA ARG A 169 7.31 5.79 -0.94
C ARG A 169 8.26 6.98 -0.77
N ASN A 170 8.56 7.65 -1.88
CA ASN A 170 9.32 8.88 -1.90
C ASN A 170 8.75 9.84 -2.95
N ILE A 171 9.32 11.03 -3.04
CA ILE A 171 9.02 12.01 -4.08
C ILE A 171 10.02 11.91 -5.25
N PRO A 172 9.64 12.35 -6.45
CA PRO A 172 10.55 12.47 -7.58
C PRO A 172 11.81 13.28 -7.25
N VAL A 173 12.97 12.86 -7.77
CA VAL A 173 14.28 13.50 -7.55
C VAL A 173 14.66 14.43 -8.70
N GLN A 174 14.50 13.98 -9.96
CA GLN A 174 14.88 14.75 -11.15
C GLN A 174 13.70 15.51 -11.76
N GLN A 175 12.52 14.89 -11.81
CA GLN A 175 11.29 15.56 -12.24
C GLN A 175 10.68 16.34 -11.08
N THR A 176 9.94 17.39 -11.40
CA THR A 176 9.11 18.11 -10.44
C THR A 176 7.82 17.34 -10.14
N LEU A 177 7.11 17.71 -9.08
CA LEU A 177 5.76 17.16 -8.84
C LEU A 177 4.77 17.59 -9.94
N GLU A 178 5.00 18.74 -10.58
CA GLU A 178 4.18 19.24 -11.68
C GLU A 178 4.30 18.33 -12.91
N ASP A 179 5.52 17.93 -13.29
CA ASP A 179 5.75 17.00 -14.41
C ASP A 179 4.97 15.68 -14.24
N TRP A 180 4.90 15.17 -13.00
CA TRP A 180 4.14 13.95 -12.69
C TRP A 180 2.62 14.19 -12.72
N ASN A 181 2.16 15.35 -12.25
CA ASN A 181 0.74 15.72 -12.25
C ASN A 181 0.23 15.98 -13.67
N ASP A 182 1.04 16.61 -14.51
CA ASP A 182 0.73 16.88 -15.91
C ASP A 182 0.63 15.57 -16.67
N PHE A 183 1.62 14.70 -16.55
CA PHE A 183 1.57 13.37 -17.16
C PHE A 183 0.35 12.55 -16.66
N TRP A 184 0.03 12.60 -15.37
CA TRP A 184 -1.15 11.92 -14.85
C TRP A 184 -2.45 12.47 -15.44
N SER A 185 -2.51 13.78 -15.67
CA SER A 185 -3.67 14.43 -16.29
C SER A 185 -3.79 14.04 -17.77
N GLU A 186 -2.68 14.02 -18.51
CA GLU A 186 -2.63 13.51 -19.89
C GLU A 186 -3.08 12.05 -19.97
N TYR A 187 -2.52 11.18 -19.13
CA TYR A 187 -2.85 9.76 -19.10
C TYR A 187 -4.33 9.49 -18.88
N LYS A 188 -4.98 10.23 -17.97
CA LYS A 188 -6.42 10.08 -17.73
C LYS A 188 -7.27 10.43 -18.95
N ASN A 189 -6.82 11.42 -19.73
CA ASN A 189 -7.52 11.95 -20.90
C ASN A 189 -7.19 11.25 -22.23
N ALA A 190 -6.17 10.38 -22.23
CA ALA A 190 -5.77 9.57 -23.39
C ALA A 190 -6.77 8.44 -23.71
#